data_AF-A0A9Q2UEV0-F1
#
_entry.id   AF-A0A9Q2UEV0-F1
#
_cell.length_a   1.000
_cell.length_b   1.000
_cell.length_c   1.000
_cell.angle_alpha   90.00
_cell.angle_beta   90.00
_cell.angle_gamma   90.00
#
_symmetry.space_group_name_H-M   'P 1'
#
loop_
_entity.id
_entity.type
_entity.pdbx_description
1 polymer ?
#
loop_
_entity_poly.entity_id
_entity_poly.type
_entity_poly.pdbx_seq_one_letter_code
_entity_poly.pdbx_strand_id
1 'polypeptide(L)'
;KLKNGKNNASRANFSDVTDFIGWYSDQTTKILEIPKNDFYNQYLAYHEGHGGWKKKSFKSKKWLINVAKNVESTGNKYNNQLKQCESELNKKGFFGIF
;
A
#
# COMPACT_ATOMS: atom_id res chain seq x y z
N LYS A 1 0.44 -1.61 19.83
CA LYS A 1 -0.14 -0.25 19.83
C LYS A 1 0.01 0.32 18.43
N LEU A 2 -1.09 0.51 17.70
CA LEU A 2 -1.06 1.37 16.51
C LEU A 2 -0.69 2.78 17.01
N LYS A 3 0.15 3.49 16.26
CA LYS A 3 0.81 4.71 16.75
C LYS A 3 -0.16 5.88 16.98
N ASN A 4 -1.41 5.73 16.54
CA ASN A 4 -2.52 6.59 16.90
C ASN A 4 -3.21 5.95 18.11
N GLY A 5 -3.17 6.60 19.28
CA GLY A 5 -3.79 6.16 20.54
C GLY A 5 -5.32 6.03 20.51
N LYS A 6 -5.89 5.41 19.48
CA LYS A 6 -7.30 5.03 19.43
C LYS A 6 -7.43 3.72 20.20
N ASN A 7 -7.97 3.81 21.42
CA ASN A 7 -8.27 2.64 22.25
C ASN A 7 -9.33 1.71 21.62
N ASN A 8 -9.95 2.11 20.49
CA ASN A 8 -11.04 1.41 19.80
C ASN A 8 -10.83 1.27 18.28
N ALA A 9 -9.60 1.05 17.80
CA ALA A 9 -9.38 0.81 16.37
C ALA A 9 -10.13 -0.46 15.91
N SER A 10 -11.05 -0.31 14.96
CA SER A 10 -11.93 -1.39 14.51
C SER A 10 -11.55 -1.89 13.11
N ARG A 11 -11.50 -3.22 12.94
CA ARG A 11 -11.29 -3.84 11.61
C ARG A 11 -12.49 -3.67 10.67
N ALA A 12 -13.63 -3.23 11.19
CA ALA A 12 -14.81 -2.91 10.40
C ALA A 12 -14.86 -1.44 9.96
N ASN A 13 -13.98 -0.59 10.50
CA ASN A 13 -13.92 0.82 10.14
C ASN A 13 -12.91 1.02 9.00
N PHE A 14 -13.38 1.54 7.86
CA PHE A 14 -12.54 1.75 6.68
C PHE A 14 -11.32 2.64 6.97
N SER A 15 -11.50 3.74 7.73
CA SER A 15 -10.40 4.66 8.07
C SER A 15 -9.34 4.00 8.95
N ASP A 16 -9.74 3.18 9.92
CA ASP A 16 -8.76 2.48 10.77
C ASP A 16 -8.00 1.39 9.98
N VAL A 17 -8.69 0.74 9.03
CA VAL A 17 -8.08 -0.26 8.15
C VAL A 17 -7.06 0.39 7.20
N THR A 18 -7.41 1.52 6.57
CA THR A 18 -6.49 2.21 5.66
C THR A 18 -5.30 2.83 6.40
N ASP A 19 -5.49 3.37 7.60
CA ASP A 19 -4.40 3.83 8.48
C ASP A 19 -3.42 2.68 8.78
N PHE A 20 -3.94 1.50 9.11
CA PHE A 20 -3.11 0.33 9.36
C PHE A 20 -2.31 -0.10 8.12
N ILE A 21 -2.96 -0.17 6.95
CA ILE A 21 -2.30 -0.54 5.69
C ILE A 21 -1.19 0.47 5.35
N GLY A 22 -1.47 1.77 5.50
CA GLY A 22 -0.49 2.84 5.28
C GLY A 22 0.69 2.75 6.25
N TRP A 23 0.42 2.53 7.55
CA TRP A 23 1.46 2.30 8.54
C TRP A 23 2.31 1.07 8.20
N TYR A 24 1.68 -0.04 7.84
CA TYR A 24 2.40 -1.27 7.51
C TYR A 24 3.29 -1.08 6.28
N SER A 25 2.80 -0.43 5.23
CA SER A 25 3.59 -0.12 4.04
C SER A 25 4.80 0.77 4.38
N ASP A 26 4.63 1.74 5.28
CA ASP A 26 5.74 2.57 5.77
C ASP A 26 6.78 1.75 6.55
N GLN A 27 6.34 0.80 7.39
CA GLN A 27 7.26 -0.14 8.05
C GLN A 27 7.97 -1.04 7.04
N THR A 28 7.27 -1.54 6.02
CA THR A 28 7.84 -2.34 4.93
C THR A 28 8.95 -1.58 4.22
N THR A 29 8.73 -0.31 3.87
CA THR A 29 9.79 0.52 3.27
C THR A 29 10.98 0.70 4.20
N LYS A 30 10.76 0.91 5.50
CA LYS A 30 11.87 1.07 6.47
C LYS A 30 12.67 -0.21 6.72
N ILE A 31 12.03 -1.37 6.71
CA ILE A 31 12.63 -2.65 7.12
C ILE A 31 13.20 -3.43 5.93
N LEU A 32 12.55 -3.34 4.77
CA LEU A 32 12.86 -4.09 3.56
C LEU A 32 13.35 -3.22 2.40
N GLU A 33 13.36 -1.89 2.56
CA GLU A 33 13.75 -0.93 1.52
C GLU A 33 12.89 -1.03 0.25
N ILE A 34 11.70 -1.64 0.37
CA ILE A 34 10.74 -1.74 -0.73
C ILE A 34 10.05 -0.38 -0.89
N PRO A 35 10.13 0.26 -2.06
CA PRO A 35 9.42 1.50 -2.33
C PRO A 35 7.91 1.38 -2.12
N LYS A 36 7.23 2.46 -1.71
CA LYS A 36 5.77 2.45 -1.49
C LYS A 36 4.98 2.17 -2.78
N ASN A 37 5.55 2.49 -3.93
CA ASN A 37 4.98 2.24 -5.27
C ASN A 37 5.39 0.88 -5.87
N ASP A 38 6.21 0.08 -5.19
CA ASP A 38 6.45 -1.32 -5.57
C ASP A 38 5.32 -2.19 -5.01
N PHE A 39 4.15 -2.10 -5.65
CA PHE A 39 2.93 -2.74 -5.19
C PHE A 39 3.04 -4.27 -5.13
N TYR A 40 3.85 -4.87 -6.01
CA TYR A 40 4.12 -6.31 -6.02
C TYR A 40 4.82 -6.74 -4.73
N ASN A 41 5.95 -6.12 -4.39
CA ASN A 41 6.72 -6.51 -3.21
C ASN A 41 6.05 -6.03 -1.91
N GLN A 42 5.32 -4.92 -1.92
CA GLN A 42 4.50 -4.48 -0.79
C GLN A 42 3.43 -5.54 -0.44
N TYR A 43 2.75 -6.09 -1.46
CA TYR A 43 1.74 -7.13 -1.24
C TYR A 43 2.35 -8.44 -0.74
N LEU A 44 3.47 -8.87 -1.33
CA LEU A 44 4.17 -10.08 -0.86
C LEU A 44 4.65 -9.93 0.59
N ALA A 45 5.19 -8.76 0.95
CA ALA A 45 5.61 -8.47 2.31
C ALA A 45 4.43 -8.44 3.29
N TYR A 46 3.30 -7.87 2.89
CA TYR A 46 2.08 -7.88 3.70
C TYR A 46 1.56 -9.30 3.93
N HIS A 47 1.56 -10.15 2.90
CA HIS A 47 1.05 -11.51 2.98
C HIS A 47 1.97 -12.45 3.78
N GLU A 48 3.27 -12.43 3.49
CA GLU A 48 4.24 -13.35 4.12
C GLU A 48 4.82 -12.81 5.44
N GLY A 49 4.58 -11.53 5.74
CA GLY A 49 5.34 -10.77 6.72
C GLY A 49 6.76 -10.43 6.24
N HIS A 50 7.42 -9.47 6.91
CA HIS A 50 8.75 -9.03 6.51
C HIS A 50 9.80 -10.15 6.53
N GLY A 51 9.74 -11.04 7.52
CA GLY A 51 10.65 -12.18 7.63
C GLY A 51 10.41 -13.24 6.56
N GLY A 52 9.14 -13.52 6.22
CA GLY A 52 8.79 -14.46 5.15
C GLY A 52 9.20 -13.93 3.77
N TRP A 53 9.02 -12.62 3.53
CA TRP A 53 9.51 -11.97 2.32
C TRP A 53 11.04 -12.07 2.19
N LYS A 54 11.80 -11.78 3.26
CA LYS A 54 13.27 -11.94 3.27
C LYS A 54 13.70 -13.37 2.96
N LYS A 55 12.99 -14.36 3.52
CA LYS A 55 13.21 -15.80 3.25
C LYS A 55 12.65 -16.26 1.89
N LYS A 56 11.99 -15.36 1.15
CA LYS A 56 11.36 -15.63 -0.15
C LYS A 56 10.37 -16.81 -0.12
N SER A 57 9.64 -16.97 1.00
CA SER A 57 8.68 -18.08 1.19
C SER A 57 7.46 -18.03 0.26
N PHE A 58 7.27 -16.92 -0.46
CA PHE A 58 6.28 -16.81 -1.53
C PHE A 58 6.67 -17.58 -2.81
N LYS A 59 7.95 -17.92 -3.00
CA LYS A 59 8.43 -18.56 -4.25
C LYS A 59 7.79 -19.94 -4.50
N SER A 60 7.45 -20.67 -3.45
CA SER A 60 6.74 -21.96 -3.56
C SER A 60 5.23 -21.80 -3.81
N LYS A 61 4.69 -20.59 -3.66
CA LYS A 61 3.26 -20.29 -3.74
C LYS A 61 2.94 -19.60 -5.07
N LYS A 62 2.83 -20.38 -6.16
CA LYS A 62 2.49 -19.83 -7.50
C LYS A 62 1.23 -18.97 -7.50
N TRP A 63 0.20 -19.37 -6.74
CA TRP A 63 -1.04 -18.62 -6.60
C TRP A 63 -0.79 -17.21 -6.02
N LEU A 64 0.09 -17.10 -5.02
CA LEU A 64 0.38 -15.83 -4.35
C LEU A 64 1.14 -14.88 -5.29
N ILE A 65 2.08 -15.41 -6.07
CA ILE A 65 2.78 -14.63 -7.11
C ILE A 65 1.78 -14.05 -8.11
N ASN A 66 0.79 -14.84 -8.54
CA ASN A 66 -0.23 -14.37 -9.48
C ASN A 66 -1.12 -13.28 -8.86
N VAL A 67 -1.52 -13.43 -7.59
CA VAL A 67 -2.27 -12.38 -6.89
C VAL A 67 -1.43 -11.11 -6.75
N ALA A 68 -0.15 -11.22 -6.40
CA ALA A 68 0.74 -10.06 -6.29
C ALA A 68 0.86 -9.30 -7.63
N LYS A 69 0.92 -10.01 -8.77
CA LYS A 69 0.88 -9.39 -10.11
C LYS A 69 -0.43 -8.67 -10.39
N ASN A 70 -1.56 -9.25 -9.99
CA ASN A 70 -2.86 -8.60 -10.14
C ASN A 70 -2.94 -7.31 -9.30
N VAL A 71 -2.44 -7.37 -8.05
CA VAL A 71 -2.36 -6.20 -7.16
C VAL A 71 -1.45 -5.12 -7.75
N GLU A 72 -0.32 -5.48 -8.34
CA GLU A 72 0.55 -4.54 -9.04
C GLU A 72 -0.16 -3.85 -10.21
N SER A 73 -0.87 -4.61 -11.05
CA SER A 73 -1.67 -4.05 -12.15
C SER A 73 -2.72 -3.06 -11.66
N THR A 74 -3.48 -3.43 -10.62
CA THR A 74 -4.49 -2.57 -10.01
C THR A 74 -3.88 -1.32 -9.36
N GLY A 75 -2.77 -1.49 -8.62
CA GLY A 75 -2.05 -0.39 -7.98
C GLY A 75 -1.53 0.62 -9.00
N ASN A 76 -0.93 0.14 -10.09
CA ASN A 76 -0.47 1.00 -11.18
C ASN A 76 -1.62 1.74 -11.87
N LYS A 77 -2.76 1.08 -12.09
CA LYS A 77 -3.96 1.72 -12.63
C LYS A 77 -4.42 2.88 -11.73
N TYR A 78 -4.58 2.64 -10.43
CA TYR A 78 -5.02 3.69 -9.50
C TYR A 78 -4.00 4.80 -9.31
N ASN A 79 -2.70 4.48 -9.30
CA ASN A 79 -1.63 5.48 -9.26
C ASN A 79 -1.67 6.41 -10.48
N ASN A 80 -1.91 5.86 -11.67
CA ASN A 80 -2.04 6.65 -12.89
C ASN A 80 -3.31 7.52 -12.87
N GLN A 81 -4.44 6.96 -12.43
CA GLN A 81 -5.68 7.72 -12.25
C GLN A 81 -5.50 8.87 -11.26
N LEU A 82 -4.82 8.63 -10.13
CA LEU A 82 -4.56 9.66 -9.13
C LEU A 82 -3.70 10.80 -9.71
N LYS A 83 -2.60 10.47 -10.39
CA LYS A 83 -1.75 11.48 -11.05
C LYS A 83 -2.53 12.33 -12.07
N GLN A 84 -3.43 11.69 -12.81
CA GLN A 84 -4.30 12.41 -13.75
C GLN A 84 -5.26 13.35 -13.01
N CYS A 85 -5.98 12.84 -12.01
CA CYS A 85 -6.90 13.64 -11.19
C CYS A 85 -6.19 14.82 -10.52
N GLU A 86 -5.02 14.60 -9.93
CA GLU A 86 -4.20 15.67 -9.34
C GLU A 86 -3.82 16.71 -10.39
N SER A 87 -3.42 16.30 -11.59
CA SER A 87 -3.10 17.23 -12.67
C SER A 87 -4.31 18.06 -13.13
N GLU A 88 -5.51 17.48 -13.12
CA GLU A 88 -6.76 18.15 -13.46
C GLU A 88 -7.22 19.11 -12.37
N LEU A 89 -7.07 18.73 -11.10
CA LEU A 89 -7.36 19.57 -9.94
C LEU A 89 -6.36 20.74 -9.84
N ASN A 90 -5.07 20.48 -10.03
CA ASN A 90 -4.02 21.50 -10.01
C ASN A 90 -4.12 22.48 -11.19
N LYS A 91 -4.63 22.05 -12.35
CA LYS A 91 -4.94 22.93 -13.49
C LYS A 91 -6.03 23.96 -13.18
N LYS A 92 -6.87 23.74 -12.15
CA LYS A 92 -7.90 24.70 -11.69
C LYS A 92 -7.39 25.67 -10.62
N GLY A 93 -6.08 25.73 -10.39
CA GLY A 93 -5.48 26.59 -9.36
C GLY A 93 -5.57 25.98 -7.96
N PHE A 94 -4.55 26.29 -7.16
CA PHE A 94 -4.12 25.72 -5.88
C PHE A 94 -5.19 25.16 -4.91
N PHE A 95 -6.39 25.73 -4.87
CA PHE A 95 -7.60 25.27 -4.16
C PHE A 95 -8.80 26.06 -4.72
N GLY A 96 -8.82 26.40 -6.02
CA GLY A 96 -9.84 27.29 -6.59
C GLY A 96 -9.96 28.68 -5.95
N ILE A 97 -8.84 29.25 -5.44
CA ILE A 97 -8.79 30.64 -4.90
C ILE A 97 -7.85 31.54 -5.72
N PHE A 98 -7.60 31.21 -7.00
CA PHE A 98 -7.21 32.18 -8.03
C PHE A 98 -7.73 31.69 -9.37
#